data_AF-A0A9P2RXL4-F1
#
_entry.id   AF-A0A9P2RXL4-F1
#
_cell.length_a   1.000
_cell.length_b   1.000
_cell.length_c   1.000
_cell.angle_alpha   90.00
_cell.angle_beta   90.00
_cell.angle_gamma   90.00
#
_symmetry.space_group_name_H-M   'P 1'
#
loop_
_entity.id
_entity.type
_entity.pdbx_description
1 polymer ?
#
loop_
_entity_poly.entity_id
_entity_poly.type
_entity_poly.pdbx_seq_one_letter_code
_entity_poly.pdbx_strand_id
1 'polypeptide(L)' 'MNDTNHYAVETVGNPAYPLELFQRVIPVSLEKMKIVKSLPKLEIRETE' A
#
# COMPACT_ATOMS: atom_id res chain seq x y z
N MET A 1 -20.93 -0.92 10.14
CA MET A 1 -19.50 -1.26 10.33
C MET A 1 -19.09 -2.22 9.23
N ASN A 2 -17.87 -2.10 8.70
CA ASN A 2 -17.33 -3.00 7.67
C ASN A 2 -16.40 -4.03 8.34
N ASP A 3 -16.60 -5.34 8.10
CA ASP A 3 -15.82 -6.42 8.71
C ASP A 3 -14.89 -7.08 7.67
N THR A 4 -13.59 -6.86 7.86
CA THR A 4 -12.55 -7.40 6.99
C THR A 4 -12.39 -8.91 7.12
N ASN A 5 -12.68 -9.48 8.30
CA ASN A 5 -12.60 -10.93 8.51
C ASN A 5 -13.68 -11.64 7.71
N HIS A 6 -14.87 -11.05 7.64
CA HIS A 6 -15.98 -11.56 6.83
C HIS A 6 -15.63 -11.58 5.34
N TYR A 7 -15.06 -10.50 4.83
CA TYR A 7 -14.59 -10.42 3.43
C TYR A 7 -13.51 -11.47 3.12
N ALA A 8 -12.57 -11.67 4.05
CA ALA A 8 -11.50 -12.66 3.91
C ALA A 8 -12.04 -14.08 3.76
N VAL A 9 -13.07 -14.44 4.52
CA VAL A 9 -13.67 -15.78 4.50
C VAL A 9 -14.65 -15.94 3.33
N GLU A 10 -15.57 -15.01 3.14
CA GLU A 10 -16.69 -15.19 2.20
C GLU A 10 -16.36 -14.83 0.76
N THR A 11 -15.53 -13.81 0.56
CA THR A 11 -15.19 -13.35 -0.79
C THR A 11 -13.87 -13.94 -1.26
N VAL A 12 -12.85 -13.91 -0.40
CA VAL A 12 -11.50 -14.35 -0.76
C VAL A 12 -11.28 -15.85 -0.50
N GLY A 13 -12.06 -16.45 0.42
CA GLY A 13 -11.88 -17.86 0.80
C GLY A 13 -10.59 -18.14 1.58
N ASN A 14 -9.91 -17.10 2.09
CA ASN A 14 -8.68 -17.22 2.86
C ASN A 14 -8.79 -16.38 4.15
N PRO A 15 -8.99 -17.00 5.33
CA PRO A 15 -9.04 -16.29 6.61
C PRO A 15 -7.75 -15.53 6.96
N ALA A 16 -6.59 -15.97 6.45
CA ALA A 16 -5.30 -15.30 6.66
C ALA A 16 -5.08 -14.12 5.71
N TYR A 17 -6.01 -13.86 4.77
CA TYR A 17 -5.89 -12.79 3.78
C TYR A 17 -5.53 -11.41 4.36
N PRO A 18 -6.12 -10.93 5.48
CA PRO A 18 -5.75 -9.63 6.03
C PRO A 18 -4.28 -9.55 6.46
N LEU A 19 -3.76 -10.65 7.02
CA LEU A 19 -2.36 -10.75 7.45
C LEU A 19 -1.41 -10.85 6.26
N GLU A 20 -1.71 -11.70 5.28
CA GLU A 20 -0.91 -11.85 4.07
C GLU A 20 -0.86 -10.56 3.24
N LEU A 21 -1.99 -9.86 3.11
CA LEU A 21 -2.06 -8.57 2.44
C LEU A 21 -1.14 -7.56 3.12
N PHE A 22 -1.20 -7.47 4.46
CA PHE A 22 -0.34 -6.57 5.22
C PHE A 22 1.15 -6.88 5.02
N GLN A 23 1.51 -8.16 5.07
CA GLN A 23 2.89 -8.62 4.80
C GLN A 23 3.37 -8.29 3.38
N ARG A 24 2.49 -8.22 2.37
CA ARG A 24 2.84 -7.79 1.01
C ARG A 24 2.92 -6.27 0.86
N VAL A 25 2.07 -5.53 1.57
CA VAL A 25 2.01 -4.07 1.49
C VAL A 25 3.21 -3.40 2.16
N ILE A 26 3.68 -3.91 3.31
CA ILE A 26 4.85 -3.37 4.02
C ILE A 26 6.10 -3.28 3.10
N PRO A 27 6.60 -4.37 2.49
CA PRO A 27 7.81 -4.33 1.68
C PRO A 27 7.63 -3.47 0.43
N VAL A 28 6.46 -3.50 -0.21
CA VAL A 28 6.14 -2.61 -1.34
C VAL A 28 6.20 -1.14 -0.91
N SER A 29 5.78 -0.81 0.30
CA SER A 29 5.83 0.55 0.83
C SER A 29 7.27 1.00 1.11
N LEU A 30 8.11 0.11 1.64
CA LEU A 30 9.54 0.37 1.89
C LEU A 30 10.35 0.46 0.59
N GLU A 31 10.13 -0.45 -0.36
CA GLU A 31 10.74 -0.43 -1.69
C GLU A 31 10.37 0.84 -2.47
N LYS A 32 9.10 1.27 -2.39
CA LYS A 32 8.65 2.52 -3.04
C LYS A 32 9.39 3.75 -2.54
N MET A 33 9.86 3.78 -1.29
CA MET A 33 10.65 4.92 -0.80
C MET A 33 11.98 5.08 -1.54
N LYS A 34 12.55 4.00 -2.10
CA LYS A 34 13.73 4.09 -2.96
C LYS A 34 13.41 4.85 -4.26
N ILE A 35 12.24 4.55 -4.85
CA ILE A 35 11.76 5.22 -6.07
C ILE A 35 11.50 6.70 -5.79
N VAL A 36 10.75 7.02 -4.73
CA VAL A 36 10.45 8.41 -4.34
C VAL A 36 11.74 9.21 -4.14
N LYS A 37 12.76 8.62 -3.52
CA LYS A 37 14.07 9.27 -3.32
C LYS A 37 14.89 9.43 -4.59
N SER A 38 14.65 8.61 -5.61
CA SER A 38 15.31 8.70 -6.92
C SER A 38 14.67 9.72 -7.86
N LEU A 39 13.50 10.26 -7.51
CA LEU A 39 12.82 11.24 -8.34
C LEU A 39 13.63 12.56 -8.37
N PRO A 40 13.63 13.26 -9.53
CA PRO A 40 14.25 14.57 -9.62
C PRO A 40 13.58 15.56 -8.66
N LYS A 41 14.34 16.57 -8.23
CA LYS A 41 13.82 17.64 -7.37
C LYS A 41 12.64 18.32 -8.08
N LEU A 42 11.51 18.43 -7.40
CA LEU A 42 10.35 19.12 -7.93
C LEU A 42 10.68 20.61 -8.10
N GLU A 43 10.73 21.08 -9.33
CA GLU A 43 10.82 22.50 -9.65
C GLU A 43 9.41 23.08 -9.73
N ILE A 44 9.01 23.83 -8.70
CA ILE A 44 7.77 24.61 -8.73
C ILE A 44 8.16 26.00 -9.21
N ARG A 45 7.69 26.39 -10.40
CA ARG A 45 7.80 27.78 -10.85
C ARG A 45 6.76 28.60 -10.10
N GLU A 46 7.19 29.49 -9.21
CA GLU A 46 6.29 30.53 -8.70
C GLU A 46 5.85 31.37 -9.89
N THR A 47 4.54 31.41 -10.11
CA THR A 47 3.92 32.28 -11.12
C THR A 47 3.62 33.58 -10.39
N GLU A 48 4.29 34.66 -10.80
CA GLU A 48 3.99 36.03 -10.36
C GLU A 48 2.60 36.50 -10.81
#